data_AF-A0A7X5KMU9-F1
#
_entry.id   AF-A0A7X5KMU9-F1
#
_cell.length_a   1.000
_cell.length_b   1.000
_cell.length_c   1.000
_cell.angle_alpha   90.00
_cell.angle_beta   90.00
_cell.angle_gamma   90.00
#
_symmetry.space_group_name_H-M   'P 1'
#
loop_
_entity.id
_entity.type
_entity.pdbx_description
1 polymer ?
#
loop_
_entity_poly.entity_id
_entity_poly.type
_entity_poly.pdbx_seq_one_letter_code
_entity_poly.pdbx_strand_id
1 'polypeptide(L)'
;MDGCKFDLNKALYVLESFSNSVDVPCRLIDEKGEVIRENGSISDPSKKMGLDEQLIRDSLLYGAHQASIYGGSYIFFGPYACVYFTTPIMVEMRIGGSIVCGPLLMQPADNFLIDKILEATSSPDLTRDRIEELAAEIKIIPPPRVKALADLLFAGMHYIGGDGYEKFLMDRTGRDSYTDPKIYMEYLQTMGGTVEGGVPYPLEKEKELLKRIAIGDRLGANRVVNEIISMMYIQSGMGFRQLKSRVLELVVLLSRAAMDGGAQVEEVLGMNYSYLNEIQDFSDAEQLTQWLGRICHKFSESVFNFGKAKHKDAIYKAMDHIKQYYMNKLTLEEVAAYVHFSTAYFSKIFSDEVGMSFSKYLNRIRITNSQLLLKSTDMNIAEVAGATGFHDQSHFTKMFKTVTGMSPKQYRDSR
;
A
#
# COMPACT_ATOMS: atom_id res chain seq x y z
N MET A 1 -13.15 -25.91 22.37
CA MET A 1 -13.77 -25.43 21.11
C MET A 1 -14.23 -23.98 21.28
N ASP A 2 -13.45 -23.13 21.96
CA ASP A 2 -13.83 -21.74 22.26
C ASP A 2 -12.61 -20.84 22.05
N GLY A 3 -12.68 -19.88 21.13
CA GLY A 3 -11.60 -18.91 20.89
C GLY A 3 -11.69 -18.13 19.58
N CYS A 4 -12.32 -18.70 18.54
CA CYS A 4 -12.53 -17.98 17.27
C CYS A 4 -13.78 -17.10 17.36
N LYS A 5 -13.68 -15.84 16.89
CA LYS A 5 -14.79 -14.88 16.88
C LYS A 5 -15.76 -15.09 15.70
N PHE A 6 -15.57 -16.13 14.90
CA PHE A 6 -16.33 -16.45 13.69
C PHE A 6 -16.81 -17.91 13.68
N ASP A 7 -17.76 -18.24 12.81
CA ASP A 7 -18.25 -19.61 12.63
C ASP A 7 -17.15 -20.49 12.02
N LEU A 8 -16.49 -21.25 12.89
CA LEU A 8 -15.36 -22.12 12.53
C LEU A 8 -15.78 -23.20 11.52
N ASN A 9 -16.98 -23.76 11.62
CA ASN A 9 -17.43 -24.81 10.72
C ASN A 9 -17.60 -24.28 9.30
N LYS A 10 -18.17 -23.07 9.14
CA LYS A 10 -18.26 -22.42 7.83
C LYS A 10 -16.89 -22.06 7.26
N ALA A 11 -15.98 -21.56 8.10
CA ALA A 11 -14.63 -21.23 7.68
C ALA A 11 -13.86 -22.47 7.18
N LEU A 12 -13.96 -23.58 7.92
CA LEU A 12 -13.38 -24.86 7.52
C LEU A 12 -14.00 -25.39 6.21
N TYR A 13 -15.32 -25.30 6.08
CA TYR A 13 -16.01 -25.71 4.86
C TYR A 13 -15.53 -24.92 3.62
N VAL A 14 -15.40 -23.60 3.72
CA VAL A 14 -14.90 -22.77 2.61
C VAL A 14 -13.44 -23.09 2.32
N LEU A 15 -12.59 -23.21 3.36
CA LEU A 15 -11.18 -23.56 3.21
C LEU A 15 -11.00 -24.88 2.48
N GLU A 16 -11.67 -25.94 2.93
CA GLU A 16 -11.54 -27.29 2.36
C GLU A 16 -12.13 -27.34 0.94
N SER A 17 -13.32 -26.78 0.73
CA SER A 17 -13.98 -26.75 -0.59
C SER A 17 -13.16 -25.97 -1.61
N PHE A 18 -12.66 -24.80 -1.23
CA PHE A 18 -11.84 -23.98 -2.11
C PHE A 18 -10.53 -24.69 -2.44
N SER A 19 -9.75 -25.05 -1.42
CA SER A 19 -8.43 -25.67 -1.58
C SER A 19 -8.48 -26.95 -2.42
N ASN A 20 -9.47 -27.83 -2.19
CA ASN A 20 -9.65 -29.05 -2.97
C ASN A 20 -10.08 -28.79 -4.42
N SER A 21 -10.85 -27.73 -4.67
CA SER A 21 -11.35 -27.41 -6.01
C SER A 21 -10.28 -26.81 -6.93
N VAL A 22 -9.34 -26.06 -6.37
CA VAL A 22 -8.30 -25.36 -7.14
C VAL A 22 -6.93 -25.99 -7.00
N ASP A 23 -6.83 -27.00 -6.11
CA ASP A 23 -5.61 -27.70 -5.75
C ASP A 23 -4.51 -26.69 -5.34
N VAL A 24 -4.85 -25.82 -4.40
CA VAL A 24 -3.93 -24.84 -3.81
C VAL A 24 -3.94 -25.04 -2.30
N PRO A 25 -2.77 -25.16 -1.65
CA PRO A 25 -2.70 -25.25 -0.21
C PRO A 25 -3.30 -24.01 0.44
N CYS A 26 -4.12 -24.19 1.48
CA CYS A 26 -4.70 -23.07 2.22
C CYS A 26 -4.66 -23.32 3.73
N ARG A 27 -4.56 -22.21 4.47
CA ARG A 27 -4.51 -22.17 5.93
C ARG A 27 -5.57 -21.22 6.47
N LEU A 28 -6.25 -21.64 7.52
CA LEU A 28 -7.07 -20.76 8.34
C LEU A 28 -6.20 -20.29 9.50
N ILE A 29 -6.01 -18.97 9.60
CA ILE A 29 -5.26 -18.34 10.69
C ILE A 29 -6.19 -17.51 11.58
N ASP A 30 -5.84 -17.37 12.85
CA ASP A 30 -6.52 -16.49 13.80
C ASP A 30 -6.04 -15.03 13.69
N GLU A 31 -6.57 -14.15 14.55
CA GLU A 31 -6.21 -12.71 14.60
C GLU A 31 -4.75 -12.44 15.02
N LYS A 32 -4.01 -13.45 15.48
CA LYS A 32 -2.59 -13.39 15.86
C LYS A 32 -1.67 -14.10 14.86
N GLY A 33 -2.23 -14.63 13.77
CA GLY A 33 -1.49 -15.37 12.75
C GLY A 33 -1.28 -16.84 13.07
N GLU A 34 -1.83 -17.35 14.18
CA GLU A 34 -1.73 -18.77 14.53
C GLU A 34 -2.55 -19.61 13.56
N VAL A 35 -1.95 -20.70 13.06
CA VAL A 35 -2.63 -21.62 12.14
C VAL A 35 -3.62 -22.48 12.91
N ILE A 36 -4.90 -22.29 12.65
CA ILE A 36 -6.00 -23.08 13.21
C ILE A 36 -6.17 -24.40 12.43
N ARG A 37 -6.10 -24.32 11.10
CA ARG A 37 -6.27 -25.47 10.20
C ARG A 37 -5.48 -25.28 8.91
N GLU A 38 -5.01 -26.40 8.37
CA GLU A 38 -4.36 -26.50 7.07
C GLU A 38 -5.14 -27.50 6.19
N ASN A 39 -5.23 -27.23 4.89
CA ASN A 39 -5.76 -28.17 3.89
C ASN A 39 -4.91 -28.15 2.61
N GLY A 40 -4.80 -29.32 1.98
CA GLY A 40 -3.89 -29.59 0.87
C GLY A 40 -2.51 -30.06 1.35
N SER A 41 -1.71 -30.61 0.43
CA SER A 41 -0.32 -30.97 0.73
C SER A 41 0.50 -29.71 0.95
N ILE A 42 0.62 -29.30 2.21
CA ILE A 42 1.43 -28.14 2.60
C ILE A 42 2.86 -28.64 2.83
N SER A 43 3.61 -28.69 1.74
CA SER A 43 5.06 -28.56 1.77
C SER A 43 5.34 -27.06 1.78
N ASP A 44 5.27 -26.38 2.93
CA ASP A 44 5.80 -25.00 2.98
C ASP A 44 7.32 -25.13 2.82
N PRO A 45 7.89 -24.72 1.68
CA PRO A 45 9.31 -24.85 1.45
C PRO A 45 10.07 -24.13 2.55
N SER A 46 9.53 -23.02 3.06
CA SER A 46 10.12 -22.24 4.14
C SER A 46 10.36 -23.07 5.41
N LYS A 47 9.40 -23.92 5.79
CA LYS A 47 9.58 -24.85 6.93
C LYS A 47 10.65 -25.90 6.63
N LYS A 48 10.63 -26.50 5.44
CA LYS A 48 11.64 -27.48 5.01
C LYS A 48 13.03 -26.87 4.86
N MET A 49 13.10 -25.56 4.63
CA MET A 49 14.32 -24.78 4.51
C MET A 49 14.84 -24.24 5.86
N GLY A 50 14.14 -24.54 6.96
CA GLY A 50 14.55 -24.16 8.31
C GLY A 50 14.25 -22.70 8.68
N LEU A 51 13.33 -22.05 7.98
CA LEU A 51 12.92 -20.69 8.30
C LEU A 51 12.19 -20.67 9.65
N ASP A 52 12.43 -19.61 10.41
CA ASP A 52 11.82 -19.42 11.73
C ASP A 52 10.28 -19.37 11.66
N GLU A 53 9.61 -20.09 12.54
CA GLU A 53 8.14 -20.20 12.53
C GLU A 53 7.44 -18.88 12.87
N GLN A 54 8.09 -18.02 13.67
CA GLN A 54 7.55 -16.70 13.98
C GLN A 54 7.61 -15.81 12.74
N LEU A 55 8.69 -15.87 11.95
CA LEU A 55 8.80 -15.14 10.69
C LEU A 55 7.71 -15.56 9.68
N ILE A 56 7.48 -16.86 9.50
CA ILE A 56 6.40 -17.36 8.62
C ILE A 56 5.05 -16.80 9.07
N ARG A 57 4.78 -16.87 10.37
CA ARG A 57 3.54 -16.38 10.98
C ARG A 57 3.35 -14.88 10.77
N ASP A 58 4.38 -14.08 10.99
CA ASP A 58 4.34 -12.63 10.82
C ASP A 58 4.05 -12.25 9.36
N SER A 59 4.61 -12.98 8.38
CA SER A 59 4.31 -12.78 6.96
C SER A 59 2.85 -13.09 6.62
N LEU A 60 2.29 -14.19 7.17
CA LEU A 60 0.87 -14.54 6.95
C LEU A 60 -0.07 -13.49 7.58
N LEU A 61 0.25 -13.03 8.78
CA LEU A 61 -0.51 -12.01 9.50
C LEU A 61 -0.44 -10.66 8.78
N TYR A 62 0.72 -10.29 8.25
CA TYR A 62 0.89 -9.10 7.41
C TYR A 62 -0.09 -9.11 6.23
N GLY A 63 -0.14 -10.22 5.48
CA GLY A 63 -1.06 -10.38 4.35
C GLY A 63 -2.53 -10.19 4.76
N ALA A 64 -2.94 -10.79 5.88
CA ALA A 64 -4.30 -10.64 6.40
C ALA A 64 -4.64 -9.19 6.78
N HIS A 65 -3.71 -8.47 7.41
CA HIS A 65 -3.87 -7.05 7.71
C HIS A 65 -4.00 -6.22 6.44
N GLN A 66 -3.14 -6.42 5.44
CA GLN A 66 -3.24 -5.71 4.17
C GLN A 66 -4.59 -5.99 3.49
N ALA A 67 -5.05 -7.24 3.47
CA ALA A 67 -6.36 -7.57 2.91
C ALA A 67 -7.54 -6.88 3.61
N SER A 68 -7.46 -6.66 4.92
CA SER A 68 -8.47 -5.88 5.65
C SER A 68 -8.46 -4.39 5.27
N ILE A 69 -7.29 -3.85 4.95
CA ILE A 69 -7.11 -2.46 4.52
C ILE A 69 -7.62 -2.27 3.08
N TYR A 70 -7.40 -3.27 2.20
CA TYR A 70 -7.65 -3.16 0.76
C TYR A 70 -8.95 -3.84 0.28
N GLY A 71 -9.90 -4.06 1.18
CA GLY A 71 -11.26 -4.43 0.77
C GLY A 71 -11.48 -5.92 0.51
N GLY A 72 -10.72 -6.78 1.19
CA GLY A 72 -11.08 -8.17 1.43
C GLY A 72 -10.34 -9.23 0.62
N SER A 73 -9.44 -8.86 -0.29
CA SER A 73 -8.43 -9.81 -0.79
C SER A 73 -7.10 -9.13 -1.02
N TYR A 74 -6.01 -9.85 -0.79
CA TYR A 74 -4.67 -9.34 -1.03
C TYR A 74 -3.73 -10.45 -1.51
N ILE A 75 -2.89 -10.12 -2.49
CA ILE A 75 -1.84 -11.00 -3.02
C ILE A 75 -0.51 -10.41 -2.56
N PHE A 76 0.37 -11.24 -2.00
CA PHE A 76 1.64 -10.79 -1.43
C PHE A 76 2.73 -11.84 -1.61
N PHE A 77 3.98 -11.38 -1.47
CA PHE A 77 5.14 -12.25 -1.39
C PHE A 77 5.46 -12.53 0.07
N GLY A 78 5.56 -13.80 0.42
CA GLY A 78 6.07 -14.26 1.71
C GLY A 78 7.51 -14.75 1.59
N PRO A 79 7.96 -15.58 2.55
CA PRO A 79 9.32 -16.06 2.59
C PRO A 79 9.78 -16.70 1.28
N TYR A 80 11.06 -16.50 0.95
CA TYR A 80 11.68 -17.03 -0.26
C TYR A 80 10.94 -16.68 -1.56
N ALA A 81 10.30 -15.50 -1.60
CA ALA A 81 9.51 -15.01 -2.73
C ALA A 81 8.34 -15.92 -3.15
N CYS A 82 7.90 -16.82 -2.26
CA CYS A 82 6.68 -17.56 -2.47
C CYS A 82 5.50 -16.58 -2.47
N VAL A 83 4.56 -16.80 -3.38
CA VAL A 83 3.35 -15.99 -3.48
C VAL A 83 2.27 -16.58 -2.59
N TYR A 84 1.52 -15.70 -1.97
CA TYR A 84 0.34 -16.01 -1.17
C TYR A 84 -0.79 -15.07 -1.57
N PHE A 85 -2.02 -15.52 -1.37
CA PHE A 85 -3.20 -14.65 -1.43
C PHE A 85 -4.12 -14.95 -0.27
N THR A 86 -4.84 -13.94 0.22
CA THR A 86 -5.58 -14.06 1.47
C THR A 86 -6.85 -13.23 1.49
N THR A 87 -7.86 -13.72 2.20
CA THR A 87 -9.09 -12.99 2.52
C THR A 87 -9.38 -13.06 4.02
N PRO A 88 -9.57 -11.91 4.68
CA PRO A 88 -9.87 -11.86 6.11
C PRO A 88 -11.32 -12.27 6.38
N ILE A 89 -11.50 -12.91 7.52
CA ILE A 89 -12.80 -13.16 8.15
C ILE A 89 -13.08 -11.97 9.06
N MET A 90 -14.09 -11.18 8.69
CA MET A 90 -14.49 -10.00 9.43
C MET A 90 -15.55 -10.34 10.49
N VAL A 91 -15.34 -9.87 11.71
CA VAL A 91 -16.29 -9.97 12.84
C VAL A 91 -16.42 -8.59 13.45
N GLU A 92 -17.62 -8.02 13.47
CA GLU A 92 -17.89 -6.69 14.03
C GLU A 92 -16.88 -5.61 13.55
N MET A 93 -16.59 -5.58 12.25
CA MET A 93 -15.63 -4.64 11.62
C MET A 93 -14.14 -4.83 12.05
N ARG A 94 -13.79 -5.95 12.69
CA ARG A 94 -12.40 -6.32 13.01
C ARG A 94 -12.03 -7.65 12.35
N ILE A 95 -10.74 -7.88 12.16
CA ILE A 95 -10.24 -9.18 11.70
C ILE A 95 -10.43 -10.19 12.84
N GLY A 96 -11.26 -11.21 12.63
CA GLY A 96 -11.36 -12.36 13.53
C GLY A 96 -10.40 -13.49 13.15
N GLY A 97 -10.00 -13.55 11.88
CA GLY A 97 -9.06 -14.53 11.31
C GLY A 97 -8.90 -14.31 9.80
N SER A 98 -8.24 -15.22 9.09
CA SER A 98 -8.06 -15.13 7.63
C SER A 98 -7.88 -16.50 6.99
N ILE A 99 -8.34 -16.66 5.75
CA ILE A 99 -7.92 -17.77 4.91
C ILE A 99 -6.77 -17.29 4.04
N VAL A 100 -5.59 -17.90 4.20
CA VAL A 100 -4.39 -17.63 3.40
C VAL A 100 -4.10 -18.84 2.53
N CYS A 101 -3.97 -18.64 1.23
CA CYS A 101 -3.67 -19.67 0.25
C CYS A 101 -2.28 -19.45 -0.35
N GLY A 102 -1.56 -20.54 -0.56
CA GLY A 102 -0.13 -20.59 -0.84
C GLY A 102 0.60 -21.53 0.14
N PRO A 103 1.91 -21.74 -0.05
CA PRO A 103 2.78 -21.08 -1.03
C PRO A 103 2.52 -21.52 -2.47
N LEU A 104 2.73 -20.61 -3.42
CA LEU A 104 2.74 -20.88 -4.86
C LEU A 104 3.83 -20.06 -5.56
N LEU A 105 4.15 -20.41 -6.80
CA LEU A 105 4.99 -19.61 -7.68
C LEU A 105 4.15 -19.06 -8.84
N MET A 106 4.48 -17.87 -9.33
CA MET A 106 3.82 -17.31 -10.53
C MET A 106 4.56 -17.62 -11.84
N GLN A 107 5.81 -18.06 -11.71
CA GLN A 107 6.70 -18.48 -12.77
C GLN A 107 7.68 -19.52 -12.20
N PRO A 108 8.31 -20.37 -13.04
CA PRO A 108 9.34 -21.29 -12.56
C PRO A 108 10.44 -20.56 -11.78
N ALA A 109 10.96 -21.22 -10.74
CA ALA A 109 12.13 -20.71 -10.02
C ALA A 109 13.33 -20.64 -10.98
N ASP A 110 13.94 -19.46 -11.07
CA ASP A 110 15.16 -19.27 -11.84
C ASP A 110 16.40 -19.41 -10.95
N ASN A 111 17.58 -19.49 -11.58
CA ASN A 111 18.85 -19.58 -10.86
C ASN A 111 19.04 -18.43 -9.89
N PHE A 112 18.49 -17.26 -10.20
CA PHE A 112 18.59 -16.09 -9.36
C PHE A 112 17.82 -16.24 -8.04
N LEU A 113 16.57 -16.73 -8.09
CA LEU A 113 15.79 -17.05 -6.89
C LEU A 113 16.49 -18.11 -6.04
N ILE A 114 17.04 -19.15 -6.68
CA ILE A 114 17.74 -20.23 -5.99
C ILE A 114 19.00 -19.71 -5.29
N ASP A 115 19.81 -18.90 -5.98
CA ASP A 115 21.01 -18.25 -5.41
C ASP A 115 20.65 -17.39 -4.21
N LYS A 116 19.51 -16.69 -4.27
CA LYS A 116 19.01 -15.86 -3.17
C LYS A 116 18.60 -16.67 -1.95
N ILE A 117 17.96 -17.82 -2.14
CA ILE A 117 17.59 -18.73 -1.05
C ILE A 117 18.86 -19.29 -0.40
N LEU A 118 19.89 -19.63 -1.20
CA LEU A 118 21.21 -20.08 -0.71
C LEU A 118 21.95 -18.99 0.07
N GLU A 119 21.90 -17.74 -0.38
CA GLU A 119 22.51 -16.60 0.34
C GLU A 119 21.78 -16.27 1.65
N ALA A 120 20.46 -16.45 1.68
CA ALA A 120 19.62 -16.11 2.82
C ALA A 120 19.56 -17.19 3.90
N THR A 121 19.95 -18.43 3.58
CA THR A 121 19.94 -19.55 4.54
C THR A 121 21.30 -19.77 5.17
N SER A 122 21.29 -20.05 6.48
CA SER A 122 22.47 -20.49 7.23
C SER A 122 22.53 -22.02 7.36
N SER A 123 21.57 -22.73 6.75
CA SER A 123 21.46 -24.18 6.89
C SER A 123 22.43 -24.91 5.95
N PRO A 124 23.38 -25.71 6.47
CA PRO A 124 24.32 -26.47 5.65
C PRO A 124 23.65 -27.58 4.82
N ASP A 125 22.43 -27.98 5.18
CA ASP A 125 21.65 -29.00 4.47
C ASP A 125 20.88 -28.45 3.25
N LEU A 126 20.85 -27.11 3.09
CA LEU A 126 20.16 -26.45 1.99
C LEU A 126 21.10 -26.28 0.79
N THR A 127 21.31 -27.36 0.04
CA THR A 127 22.05 -27.32 -1.22
C THR A 127 21.21 -26.71 -2.34
N ARG A 128 21.85 -26.29 -3.44
CA ARG A 128 21.16 -25.85 -4.66
C ARG A 128 20.15 -26.90 -5.12
N ASP A 129 20.61 -28.13 -5.28
CA ASP A 129 19.80 -29.27 -5.72
C ASP A 129 18.59 -29.45 -4.80
N ARG A 130 18.79 -29.27 -3.48
CA ARG A 130 17.69 -29.37 -2.52
C ARG A 130 16.67 -28.26 -2.69
N ILE A 131 17.10 -27.02 -2.96
CA ILE A 131 16.18 -25.90 -3.21
C ILE A 131 15.42 -26.10 -4.52
N GLU A 132 16.09 -26.61 -5.56
CA GLU A 132 15.45 -26.95 -6.83
C GLU A 132 14.40 -28.05 -6.67
N GLU A 133 14.71 -29.11 -5.92
CA GLU A 133 13.73 -30.15 -5.55
C GLU A 133 12.52 -29.55 -4.83
N LEU A 134 12.76 -28.69 -3.83
CA LEU A 134 11.69 -28.06 -3.05
C LEU A 134 10.86 -27.11 -3.91
N ALA A 135 11.48 -26.33 -4.80
CA ALA A 135 10.79 -25.43 -5.70
C ALA A 135 9.93 -26.19 -6.73
N ALA A 136 10.38 -27.38 -7.17
CA ALA A 136 9.63 -28.25 -8.07
C ALA A 136 8.36 -28.84 -7.42
N GLU A 137 8.31 -28.91 -6.08
CA GLU A 137 7.09 -29.29 -5.36
C GLU A 137 6.05 -28.15 -5.28
N ILE A 138 6.46 -26.90 -5.51
CA ILE A 138 5.57 -25.74 -5.41
C ILE A 138 4.76 -25.58 -6.70
N LYS A 139 3.45 -25.44 -6.54
CA LYS A 139 2.55 -25.22 -7.67
C LYS A 139 2.84 -23.89 -8.36
N ILE A 140 3.02 -23.94 -9.68
CA ILE A 140 3.18 -22.75 -10.53
C ILE A 140 1.81 -22.36 -11.09
N ILE A 141 1.35 -21.15 -10.77
CA ILE A 141 0.07 -20.60 -11.21
C ILE A 141 0.30 -19.20 -11.79
N PRO A 142 0.00 -18.96 -13.07
CA PRO A 142 0.27 -17.66 -13.68
C PRO A 142 -0.54 -16.53 -13.02
N PRO A 143 -0.05 -15.28 -13.03
CA PRO A 143 -0.66 -14.17 -12.30
C PRO A 143 -2.17 -13.96 -12.53
N PRO A 144 -2.71 -14.03 -13.77
CA PRO A 144 -4.15 -13.87 -14.00
C PRO A 144 -4.99 -14.93 -13.30
N ARG A 145 -4.46 -16.15 -13.19
CA ARG A 145 -5.14 -17.25 -12.51
C ARG A 145 -5.07 -17.09 -11.00
N VAL A 146 -3.93 -16.65 -10.43
CA VAL A 146 -3.85 -16.32 -8.99
C VAL A 146 -4.87 -15.24 -8.62
N LYS A 147 -5.04 -14.21 -9.46
CA LYS A 147 -6.07 -13.20 -9.24
C LYS A 147 -7.48 -13.78 -9.25
N ALA A 148 -7.84 -14.56 -10.27
CA ALA A 148 -9.16 -15.19 -10.34
C ALA A 148 -9.44 -16.08 -9.12
N LEU A 149 -8.42 -16.79 -8.62
CA LEU A 149 -8.50 -17.58 -7.40
C LEU A 149 -8.73 -16.72 -6.16
N ALA A 150 -8.01 -15.60 -6.03
CA ALA A 150 -8.20 -14.66 -4.92
C ALA A 150 -9.61 -14.04 -4.93
N ASP A 151 -10.14 -13.70 -6.10
CA ASP A 151 -11.50 -13.18 -6.25
C ASP A 151 -12.57 -14.23 -5.94
N LEU A 152 -12.34 -15.48 -6.36
CA LEU A 152 -13.23 -16.60 -6.06
C LEU A 152 -13.25 -16.91 -4.56
N LEU A 153 -12.07 -16.91 -3.92
CA LEU A 153 -11.96 -17.08 -2.47
C LEU A 153 -12.75 -15.96 -1.78
N PHE A 154 -12.51 -14.72 -2.15
CA PHE A 154 -13.22 -13.56 -1.61
C PHE A 154 -14.74 -13.67 -1.75
N ALA A 155 -15.24 -14.08 -2.93
CA ALA A 155 -16.67 -14.31 -3.14
C ALA A 155 -17.23 -15.42 -2.22
N GLY A 156 -16.46 -16.49 -2.00
CA GLY A 156 -16.83 -17.57 -1.08
C GLY A 156 -16.93 -17.13 0.38
N MET A 157 -16.19 -16.09 0.78
CA MET A 157 -16.14 -15.60 2.16
C MET A 157 -17.42 -14.89 2.60
N HIS A 158 -18.29 -14.50 1.64
CA HIS A 158 -19.66 -14.06 1.94
C HIS A 158 -20.47 -15.12 2.70
N TYR A 159 -20.16 -16.41 2.50
CA TYR A 159 -20.83 -17.50 3.24
C TYR A 159 -20.52 -17.48 4.74
N ILE A 160 -19.34 -16.97 5.13
CA ILE A 160 -18.87 -16.93 6.53
C ILE A 160 -19.33 -15.64 7.23
N GLY A 161 -19.30 -14.50 6.53
CA GLY A 161 -19.28 -13.17 7.14
C GLY A 161 -20.60 -12.57 7.65
N GLY A 162 -21.77 -13.14 7.33
CA GLY A 162 -23.08 -12.59 7.76
C GLY A 162 -23.26 -11.08 7.51
N ASP A 163 -24.17 -10.44 8.26
CA ASP A 163 -24.50 -9.00 8.12
C ASP A 163 -23.30 -8.05 8.36
N GLY A 164 -22.24 -8.52 9.04
CA GLY A 164 -21.03 -7.74 9.30
C GLY A 164 -20.19 -7.51 8.04
N TYR A 165 -20.24 -8.43 7.09
CA TYR A 165 -19.51 -8.33 5.82
C TYR A 165 -20.19 -7.36 4.84
N GLU A 166 -21.52 -7.35 4.79
CA GLU A 166 -22.27 -6.36 4.00
C GLU A 166 -22.01 -4.94 4.47
N LYS A 167 -21.97 -4.71 5.80
CA LYS A 167 -21.60 -3.40 6.36
C LYS A 167 -20.16 -3.00 6.02
N PHE A 168 -19.21 -3.93 6.04
CA PHE A 168 -17.84 -3.68 5.59
C PHE A 168 -17.78 -3.28 4.11
N LEU A 169 -18.56 -3.95 3.24
CA LEU A 169 -18.69 -3.60 1.83
C LEU A 169 -19.42 -2.27 1.60
N MET A 170 -20.41 -1.91 2.42
CA MET A 170 -21.10 -0.63 2.33
C MET A 170 -20.21 0.55 2.78
N ASP A 171 -19.44 0.36 3.85
CA ASP A 171 -18.42 1.33 4.30
C ASP A 171 -17.31 1.49 3.23
N ARG A 172 -17.07 0.46 2.40
CA ARG A 172 -16.24 0.53 1.18
C ARG A 172 -16.88 1.41 0.10
N THR A 173 -18.15 1.20 -0.26
CA THR A 173 -18.83 2.03 -1.28
C THR A 173 -18.89 3.52 -0.92
N GLY A 174 -18.84 3.87 0.37
CA GLY A 174 -18.72 5.25 0.84
C GLY A 174 -17.30 5.84 0.78
N ARG A 175 -16.25 5.01 0.68
CA ARG A 175 -14.83 5.40 0.56
C ARG A 175 -14.30 5.33 -0.88
N ASP A 176 -15.06 4.74 -1.81
CA ASP A 176 -14.70 4.51 -3.22
C ASP A 176 -14.76 5.76 -4.12
N SER A 177 -14.26 6.91 -3.66
CA SER A 177 -13.98 8.06 -4.56
C SER A 177 -12.52 8.18 -4.98
N TYR A 178 -11.61 7.31 -4.51
CA TYR A 178 -10.20 7.36 -4.91
C TYR A 178 -9.55 5.97 -5.06
N THR A 179 -9.56 5.49 -6.31
CA THR A 179 -8.66 4.47 -6.95
C THR A 179 -8.71 3.04 -6.40
N ASP A 180 -9.51 2.22 -7.09
CA ASP A 180 -9.60 0.77 -6.98
C ASP A 180 -8.37 0.08 -7.66
N PRO A 181 -7.61 -0.80 -6.97
CA PRO A 181 -6.61 -1.67 -7.56
C PRO A 181 -7.10 -2.53 -8.76
N LYS A 182 -8.42 -2.68 -8.94
CA LYS A 182 -9.01 -3.28 -10.16
C LYS A 182 -8.64 -2.55 -11.44
N ILE A 183 -8.61 -1.21 -11.45
CA ILE A 183 -8.38 -0.42 -12.66
C ILE A 183 -6.98 -0.71 -13.24
N TYR A 184 -6.00 -0.98 -12.37
CA TYR A 184 -4.64 -1.28 -12.80
C TYR A 184 -4.51 -2.72 -13.35
N MET A 185 -5.24 -3.68 -12.79
CA MET A 185 -5.33 -5.03 -13.39
C MET A 185 -6.13 -5.05 -14.69
N GLU A 186 -7.15 -4.20 -14.83
CA GLU A 186 -7.92 -4.01 -16.07
C GLU A 186 -7.07 -3.38 -17.20
N TYR A 187 -6.12 -2.49 -16.83
CA TYR A 187 -5.10 -1.95 -17.73
C TYR A 187 -4.09 -3.02 -18.21
N LEU A 188 -3.72 -3.97 -17.34
CA LEU A 188 -2.84 -5.09 -17.69
C LEU A 188 -3.55 -6.18 -18.50
N GLN A 189 -4.87 -6.33 -18.34
CA GLN A 189 -5.70 -7.33 -19.04
C GLN A 189 -6.04 -6.95 -20.50
N THR A 190 -6.06 -5.65 -20.81
CA THR A 190 -6.38 -5.15 -22.17
C THR A 190 -5.19 -5.20 -23.12
N MET A 191 -3.95 -5.30 -22.62
CA MET A 191 -2.76 -5.53 -23.44
C MET A 191 -2.27 -6.97 -23.30
N GLY A 192 -3.10 -7.91 -23.76
CA GLY A 192 -2.69 -9.29 -24.01
C GLY A 192 -1.65 -9.32 -25.14
N GLY A 193 -0.38 -9.41 -24.80
CA GLY A 193 0.69 -9.55 -25.77
C GLY A 193 2.03 -9.72 -25.08
N THR A 194 2.78 -10.73 -25.49
CA THR A 194 4.20 -10.92 -25.20
C THR A 194 4.95 -9.60 -25.39
N VAL A 195 5.43 -8.99 -24.30
CA VAL A 195 6.37 -7.87 -24.41
C VAL A 195 7.76 -8.44 -24.20
N GLU A 196 8.43 -8.74 -25.32
CA GLU A 196 9.88 -8.62 -25.35
C GLU A 196 10.22 -7.15 -25.02
N GLY A 197 10.70 -6.92 -23.80
CA GLY A 197 10.93 -5.59 -23.23
C GLY A 197 10.17 -5.40 -21.91
N GLY A 198 10.88 -5.47 -20.78
CA GLY A 198 10.27 -5.46 -19.45
C GLY A 198 9.28 -4.30 -19.19
N VAL A 199 8.33 -4.54 -18.27
CA VAL A 199 7.28 -3.59 -17.86
C VAL A 199 7.89 -2.20 -17.56
N PRO A 200 7.53 -1.11 -18.27
CA PRO A 200 8.13 0.20 -18.02
C PRO A 200 7.86 0.71 -16.60
N TYR A 201 8.85 1.38 -16.00
CA TYR A 201 8.78 1.90 -14.63
C TYR A 201 7.55 2.81 -14.42
N PRO A 202 6.82 2.69 -13.30
CA PRO A 202 5.56 3.41 -13.09
C PRO A 202 5.77 4.87 -12.65
N LEU A 203 6.25 5.71 -13.57
CA LEU A 203 6.55 7.13 -13.33
C LEU A 203 5.36 7.92 -12.77
N GLU A 204 4.12 7.58 -13.15
CA GLU A 204 2.94 8.26 -12.63
C GLU A 204 2.66 7.93 -11.16
N LYS A 205 2.93 6.69 -10.74
CA LYS A 205 2.83 6.28 -9.34
C LYS A 205 3.93 6.90 -8.50
N GLU A 206 5.15 7.00 -9.03
CA GLU A 206 6.22 7.76 -8.39
C GLU A 206 5.78 9.21 -8.14
N LYS A 207 5.28 9.92 -9.16
CA LYS A 207 4.77 11.29 -9.00
C LYS A 207 3.65 11.39 -7.97
N GLU A 208 2.75 10.41 -7.94
CA GLU A 208 1.70 10.33 -6.92
C GLU A 208 2.29 10.21 -5.51
N LEU A 209 3.25 9.29 -5.32
CA LEU A 209 3.93 9.08 -4.05
C LEU A 209 4.63 10.36 -3.57
N LEU A 210 5.37 11.03 -4.45
CA LEU A 210 6.05 12.30 -4.12
C LEU A 210 5.07 13.37 -3.65
N LYS A 211 3.93 13.54 -4.33
CA LYS A 211 2.89 14.50 -3.91
C LYS A 211 2.34 14.18 -2.52
N ARG A 212 2.13 12.89 -2.21
CA ARG A 212 1.63 12.44 -0.91
C ARG A 212 2.66 12.66 0.20
N ILE A 213 3.94 12.37 -0.04
CA ILE A 213 5.02 12.73 0.89
C ILE A 213 5.04 14.24 1.15
N ALA A 214 4.98 15.07 0.10
CA ALA A 214 5.04 16.52 0.21
C ALA A 214 3.88 17.17 0.99
N ILE A 215 2.80 16.43 1.27
CA ILE A 215 1.67 16.87 2.11
C ILE A 215 1.55 16.05 3.41
N GLY A 216 2.59 15.25 3.73
CA GLY A 216 2.64 14.31 4.85
C GLY A 216 1.43 13.39 4.94
N ASP A 217 0.92 12.93 3.79
CA ASP A 217 -0.12 11.89 3.71
C ASP A 217 0.52 10.51 3.93
N ARG A 218 0.70 10.17 5.21
CA ARG A 218 1.40 8.97 5.66
C ARG A 218 0.73 7.68 5.19
N LEU A 219 -0.61 7.60 5.24
CA LEU A 219 -1.38 6.43 4.84
C LEU A 219 -1.39 6.26 3.31
N GLY A 220 -1.63 7.35 2.58
CA GLY A 220 -1.61 7.32 1.12
C GLY A 220 -0.22 7.05 0.57
N ALA A 221 0.84 7.62 1.14
CA ALA A 221 2.20 7.38 0.71
C ALA A 221 2.60 5.91 0.89
N ASN A 222 2.24 5.29 2.02
CA ASN A 222 2.53 3.87 2.25
C ASN A 222 1.80 2.95 1.24
N ARG A 223 0.57 3.30 0.86
CA ARG A 223 -0.15 2.58 -0.19
C ARG A 223 0.59 2.63 -1.54
N VAL A 224 0.91 3.83 -2.00
CA VAL A 224 1.53 4.01 -3.33
C VAL A 224 2.92 3.40 -3.39
N VAL A 225 3.69 3.43 -2.30
CA VAL A 225 5.03 2.80 -2.31
C VAL A 225 4.95 1.27 -2.44
N ASN A 226 3.98 0.61 -1.79
CA ASN A 226 3.81 -0.84 -1.93
C ASN A 226 3.41 -1.24 -3.36
N GLU A 227 2.64 -0.39 -4.05
CA GLU A 227 2.31 -0.58 -5.48
C GLU A 227 3.57 -0.47 -6.36
N ILE A 228 4.38 0.57 -6.17
CA ILE A 228 5.64 0.77 -6.93
C ILE A 228 6.60 -0.39 -6.69
N ILE A 229 6.75 -0.82 -5.45
CA ILE A 229 7.62 -1.94 -5.07
C ILE A 229 7.17 -3.22 -5.77
N SER A 230 5.87 -3.52 -5.75
CA SER A 230 5.32 -4.68 -6.44
C SER A 230 5.63 -4.66 -7.94
N MET A 231 5.56 -3.49 -8.58
CA MET A 231 5.91 -3.32 -10.00
C MET A 231 7.41 -3.48 -10.28
N MET A 232 8.27 -2.99 -9.37
CA MET A 232 9.73 -3.18 -9.47
C MET A 232 10.12 -4.67 -9.38
N TYR A 233 9.37 -5.49 -8.62
CA TYR A 233 9.60 -6.93 -8.50
C TYR A 233 9.08 -7.74 -9.69
N ILE A 234 7.98 -7.31 -10.31
CA ILE A 234 7.36 -8.00 -11.45
C ILE A 234 8.12 -7.77 -12.76
N GLN A 235 9.03 -6.79 -12.82
CA GLN A 235 9.95 -6.57 -13.93
C GLN A 235 11.02 -7.69 -13.93
N SER A 236 10.62 -8.91 -14.34
CA SER A 236 11.43 -10.12 -14.37
C SER A 236 12.69 -9.90 -15.22
N GLY A 237 13.82 -9.66 -14.54
CA GLY A 237 15.14 -9.45 -15.15
C GLY A 237 16.08 -8.53 -14.38
N MET A 238 15.59 -7.71 -13.44
CA MET A 238 16.48 -6.91 -12.58
C MET A 238 17.05 -7.76 -11.45
N GLY A 239 18.37 -7.97 -11.45
CA GLY A 239 19.09 -8.47 -10.29
C GLY A 239 18.95 -7.52 -9.10
N PHE A 240 18.99 -8.06 -7.89
CA PHE A 240 18.76 -7.31 -6.65
C PHE A 240 19.63 -6.05 -6.48
N ARG A 241 20.83 -6.04 -7.04
CA ARG A 241 21.69 -4.84 -7.11
C ARG A 241 21.03 -3.68 -7.88
N GLN A 242 20.37 -3.97 -8.99
CA GLN A 242 19.65 -2.98 -9.78
C GLN A 242 18.40 -2.51 -9.04
N LEU A 243 17.70 -3.42 -8.36
CA LEU A 243 16.58 -3.07 -7.48
C LEU A 243 17.01 -2.12 -6.35
N LYS A 244 18.09 -2.43 -5.62
CA LYS A 244 18.67 -1.52 -4.61
C LYS A 244 18.98 -0.15 -5.22
N SER A 245 19.54 -0.11 -6.43
CA SER A 245 19.85 1.15 -7.11
C SER A 245 18.58 1.96 -7.41
N ARG A 246 17.50 1.30 -7.85
CA ARG A 246 16.20 1.94 -8.11
C ARG A 246 15.52 2.42 -6.83
N VAL A 247 15.56 1.60 -5.78
CA VAL A 247 15.03 1.97 -4.47
C VAL A 247 15.80 3.16 -3.91
N LEU A 248 17.13 3.20 -4.06
CA LEU A 248 17.93 4.33 -3.61
C LEU A 248 17.58 5.62 -4.36
N GLU A 249 17.37 5.54 -5.68
CA GLU A 249 16.87 6.67 -6.47
C GLU A 249 15.52 7.16 -5.95
N LEU A 250 14.59 6.23 -5.67
CA LEU A 250 13.30 6.57 -5.09
C LEU A 250 13.46 7.25 -3.72
N VAL A 251 14.31 6.75 -2.83
CA VAL A 251 14.60 7.37 -1.52
C VAL A 251 15.10 8.81 -1.68
N VAL A 252 15.97 9.07 -2.66
CA VAL A 252 16.42 10.44 -2.97
C VAL A 252 15.24 11.32 -3.39
N LEU A 253 14.35 10.84 -4.26
CA LEU A 253 13.17 11.59 -4.67
C LEU A 253 12.21 11.86 -3.50
N LEU A 254 11.96 10.86 -2.65
CA LEU A 254 11.13 11.02 -1.45
C LEU A 254 11.71 12.06 -0.49
N SER A 255 13.02 12.08 -0.31
CA SER A 255 13.71 13.07 0.53
C SER A 255 13.50 14.50 -0.01
N ARG A 256 13.54 14.69 -1.33
CA ARG A 256 13.26 15.99 -1.97
C ARG A 256 11.81 16.39 -1.79
N ALA A 257 10.88 15.47 -2.02
CA ALA A 257 9.47 15.72 -1.78
C ALA A 257 9.18 16.09 -0.32
N ALA A 258 9.89 15.49 0.64
CA ALA A 258 9.77 15.85 2.04
C ALA A 258 10.26 17.28 2.32
N MET A 259 11.41 17.66 1.77
CA MET A 259 11.94 19.04 1.86
C MET A 259 11.00 20.06 1.21
N ASP A 260 10.45 19.75 0.02
CA ASP A 260 9.43 20.56 -0.66
C ASP A 260 8.11 20.63 0.13
N GLY A 261 7.89 19.66 1.01
CA GLY A 261 6.79 19.62 1.96
C GLY A 261 6.99 20.51 3.19
N GLY A 262 8.23 20.88 3.51
CA GLY A 262 8.59 21.67 4.70
C GLY A 262 9.46 20.92 5.72
N ALA A 263 9.93 19.72 5.41
CA ALA A 263 10.86 19.00 6.28
C ALA A 263 12.20 19.74 6.43
N GLN A 264 12.81 19.66 7.63
CA GLN A 264 14.10 20.29 7.87
C GLN A 264 15.21 19.60 7.08
N VAL A 265 15.99 20.40 6.35
CA VAL A 265 17.03 19.94 5.43
C VAL A 265 18.08 19.10 6.16
N GLU A 266 18.56 19.56 7.32
CA GLU A 266 19.58 18.87 8.11
C GLU A 266 19.09 17.50 8.62
N GLU A 267 17.81 17.40 9.01
CA GLU A 267 17.20 16.17 9.48
C GLU A 267 17.06 15.16 8.32
N VAL A 268 16.53 15.60 7.19
CA VAL A 268 16.36 14.77 5.98
C VAL A 268 17.70 14.30 5.43
N LEU A 269 18.72 15.17 5.39
CA LEU A 269 20.07 14.80 4.95
C LEU A 269 20.73 13.80 5.91
N GLY A 270 20.52 13.94 7.22
CA GLY A 270 20.97 12.96 8.21
C GLY A 270 20.32 11.58 8.02
N MET A 271 19.00 11.55 7.76
CA MET A 271 18.29 10.32 7.42
C MET A 271 18.85 9.67 6.14
N ASN A 272 19.07 10.46 5.08
CA ASN A 272 19.63 9.98 3.82
C ASN A 272 21.00 9.31 4.01
N TYR A 273 21.87 9.89 4.85
CA TYR A 273 23.18 9.31 5.16
C TYR A 273 23.05 7.95 5.85
N SER A 274 22.11 7.80 6.79
CA SER A 274 21.81 6.50 7.43
C SER A 274 21.33 5.48 6.39
N TYR A 275 20.39 5.89 5.53
CA TYR A 275 19.78 5.02 4.54
C TYR A 275 20.76 4.50 3.48
N LEU A 276 21.72 5.33 3.06
CA LEU A 276 22.79 4.94 2.13
C LEU A 276 23.63 3.78 2.65
N ASN A 277 23.82 3.70 3.98
CA ASN A 277 24.55 2.62 4.62
C ASN A 277 23.65 1.39 4.81
N GLU A 278 22.44 1.58 5.37
CA GLU A 278 21.48 0.49 5.63
C GLU A 278 21.14 -0.33 4.37
N ILE A 279 21.02 0.30 3.21
CA ILE A 279 20.63 -0.40 1.97
C ILE A 279 21.68 -1.43 1.51
N GLN A 280 22.94 -1.28 1.93
CA GLN A 280 24.01 -2.20 1.56
C GLN A 280 23.82 -3.57 2.23
N ASP A 281 23.25 -3.59 3.43
CA ASP A 281 23.17 -4.78 4.27
C ASP A 281 21.99 -5.70 3.92
N PHE A 282 20.97 -5.21 3.21
CA PHE A 282 19.85 -6.05 2.80
C PHE A 282 20.30 -7.11 1.78
N SER A 283 19.81 -8.34 1.90
CA SER A 283 20.10 -9.44 0.96
C SER A 283 18.86 -9.92 0.20
N ASP A 284 17.66 -9.56 0.70
CA ASP A 284 16.38 -9.96 0.14
C ASP A 284 15.39 -8.79 -0.07
N ALA A 285 14.36 -9.10 -0.87
CA ALA A 285 13.29 -8.21 -1.28
C ALA A 285 12.37 -7.76 -0.13
N GLU A 286 12.13 -8.63 0.85
CA GLU A 286 11.21 -8.38 1.93
C GLU A 286 11.79 -7.31 2.86
N GLN A 287 13.04 -7.46 3.28
CA GLN A 287 13.76 -6.48 4.10
C GLN A 287 13.82 -5.12 3.41
N LEU A 288 14.10 -5.09 2.10
CA LEU A 288 14.14 -3.86 1.32
C LEU A 288 12.76 -3.18 1.24
N THR A 289 11.69 -3.97 1.14
CA THR A 289 10.30 -3.49 1.10
C THR A 289 9.88 -2.88 2.43
N GLN A 290 10.12 -3.59 3.52
CA GLN A 290 9.83 -3.12 4.87
C GLN A 290 10.64 -1.84 5.17
N TRP A 291 11.90 -1.81 4.77
CA TRP A 291 12.76 -0.64 4.92
C TRP A 291 12.25 0.58 4.13
N LEU A 292 11.91 0.42 2.86
CA LEU A 292 11.38 1.51 2.04
C LEU A 292 10.03 2.03 2.60
N GLY A 293 9.17 1.14 3.09
CA GLY A 293 7.94 1.52 3.79
C GLY A 293 8.21 2.38 5.03
N ARG A 294 9.24 2.04 5.83
CA ARG A 294 9.68 2.84 6.99
C ARG A 294 10.22 4.21 6.56
N ILE A 295 10.94 4.29 5.45
CA ILE A 295 11.44 5.56 4.91
C ILE A 295 10.29 6.48 4.50
N CYS A 296 9.34 5.98 3.70
CA CYS A 296 8.14 6.75 3.32
C CYS A 296 7.41 7.30 4.54
N HIS A 297 7.30 6.49 5.58
CA HIS A 297 6.67 6.86 6.84
C HIS A 297 7.43 7.97 7.58
N LYS A 298 8.76 7.85 7.70
CA LYS A 298 9.62 8.87 8.33
C LYS A 298 9.63 10.18 7.55
N PHE A 299 9.73 10.13 6.22
CA PHE A 299 9.66 11.33 5.40
C PHE A 299 8.30 12.02 5.47
N SER A 300 7.20 11.26 5.44
CA SER A 300 5.86 11.82 5.64
C SER A 300 5.70 12.50 7.01
N GLU A 301 6.36 11.97 8.05
CA GLU A 301 6.35 12.56 9.38
C GLU A 301 7.22 13.82 9.44
N SER A 302 8.40 13.81 8.81
CA SER A 302 9.34 14.93 8.82
C SER A 302 8.81 16.20 8.17
N VAL A 303 7.86 16.08 7.23
CA VAL A 303 7.21 17.19 6.51
C VAL A 303 6.52 18.15 7.47
N PHE A 304 6.12 17.69 8.64
CA PHE A 304 5.54 18.53 9.68
C PHE A 304 6.27 18.28 11.01
N ASN A 305 7.30 19.09 11.27
CA ASN A 305 8.12 18.95 12.47
C ASN A 305 7.38 19.41 13.73
N PHE A 306 6.46 18.57 14.22
CA PHE A 306 5.74 18.81 15.45
C PHE A 306 6.46 18.28 16.69
N GLY A 307 7.68 17.75 16.56
CA GLY A 307 8.41 17.09 17.67
C GLY A 307 8.63 17.99 18.90
N LYS A 308 8.57 19.32 18.73
CA LYS A 308 8.61 20.33 19.80
C LYS A 308 7.34 21.19 19.89
N ALA A 309 6.33 20.90 19.07
CA ALA A 309 5.09 21.67 18.99
C ALA A 309 4.23 21.44 20.24
N LYS A 310 3.95 22.51 20.98
CA LYS A 310 3.11 22.46 22.19
C LYS A 310 1.68 21.95 21.90
N HIS A 311 1.25 21.98 20.63
CA HIS A 311 -0.09 21.65 20.17
C HIS A 311 -0.13 20.58 19.07
N LYS A 312 0.87 19.69 19.00
CA LYS A 312 1.02 18.61 17.99
C LYS A 312 -0.28 17.87 17.68
N ASP A 313 -0.96 17.36 18.70
CA ASP A 313 -2.19 16.57 18.51
C ASP A 313 -3.35 17.39 17.94
N ALA A 314 -3.47 18.66 18.34
CA ALA A 314 -4.51 19.55 17.84
C ALA A 314 -4.25 19.91 16.37
N ILE A 315 -2.99 20.19 15.99
CA ILE A 315 -2.66 20.47 14.60
C ILE A 315 -2.86 19.24 13.72
N TYR A 316 -2.48 18.04 14.17
CA TYR A 316 -2.76 16.82 13.42
C TYR A 316 -4.26 16.58 13.21
N LYS A 317 -5.07 16.72 14.26
CA LYS A 317 -6.52 16.61 14.15
C LYS A 317 -7.09 17.64 13.18
N ALA A 318 -6.62 18.88 13.23
CA ALA A 318 -7.03 19.93 12.29
C ALA A 318 -6.67 19.55 10.85
N MET A 319 -5.46 19.08 10.60
CA MET A 319 -5.01 18.71 9.26
C MET A 319 -5.75 17.50 8.70
N ASP A 320 -6.02 16.51 9.54
CA ASP A 320 -6.81 15.33 9.17
C ASP A 320 -8.25 15.71 8.83
N HIS A 321 -8.85 16.57 9.66
CA HIS A 321 -10.17 17.14 9.40
C HIS A 321 -10.19 17.93 8.07
N ILE A 322 -9.16 18.74 7.79
CA ILE A 322 -9.03 19.44 6.51
C ILE A 322 -8.94 18.44 5.35
N LYS A 323 -8.12 17.39 5.47
CA LYS A 323 -7.97 16.35 4.44
C LYS A 323 -9.27 15.58 4.19
N GLN A 324 -10.09 15.37 5.21
CA GLN A 324 -11.37 14.67 5.09
C GLN A 324 -12.47 15.56 4.48
N TYR A 325 -12.47 16.86 4.79
CA TYR A 325 -13.57 17.76 4.46
C TYR A 325 -13.21 18.89 3.48
N TYR A 326 -12.06 18.83 2.78
CA TYR A 326 -11.60 19.89 1.88
C TYR A 326 -12.58 20.23 0.75
N MET A 327 -13.40 19.27 0.32
CA MET A 327 -14.41 19.43 -0.73
C MET A 327 -15.57 20.34 -0.30
N ASN A 328 -15.79 20.46 1.02
CA ASN A 328 -16.85 21.28 1.58
C ASN A 328 -16.41 22.73 1.74
N LYS A 329 -17.38 23.62 2.03
CA LYS A 329 -17.09 24.99 2.48
C LYS A 329 -16.49 24.93 3.88
N LEU A 330 -15.19 24.68 3.96
CA LEU A 330 -14.44 24.57 5.20
C LEU A 330 -13.83 25.93 5.57
N THR A 331 -14.19 26.47 6.72
CA THR A 331 -13.66 27.76 7.22
C THR A 331 -12.59 27.56 8.30
N LEU A 332 -11.82 28.62 8.55
CA LEU A 332 -10.82 28.63 9.61
C LEU A 332 -11.49 28.48 10.99
N GLU A 333 -12.64 29.12 11.16
CA GLU A 333 -13.45 29.10 12.37
C GLU A 333 -13.97 27.70 12.70
N GLU A 334 -14.44 26.96 11.69
CA GLU A 334 -14.93 25.58 11.85
C GLU A 334 -13.83 24.64 12.34
N VAL A 335 -12.65 24.72 11.72
CA VAL A 335 -11.52 23.86 12.10
C VAL A 335 -10.95 24.25 13.46
N ALA A 336 -10.89 25.56 13.77
CA ALA A 336 -10.51 26.04 15.08
C ALA A 336 -11.45 25.50 16.17
N ALA A 337 -12.76 25.55 15.94
CA ALA A 337 -13.76 25.01 16.86
C ALA A 337 -13.65 23.48 17.03
N TYR A 338 -13.40 22.75 15.92
CA TYR A 338 -13.19 21.30 15.93
C TYR A 338 -12.03 20.88 16.84
N VAL A 339 -10.97 21.68 16.91
CA VAL A 339 -9.81 21.43 17.79
C VAL A 339 -9.85 22.22 19.10
N HIS A 340 -11.02 22.78 19.44
CA HIS A 340 -11.28 23.51 20.68
C HIS A 340 -10.37 24.74 20.91
N PHE A 341 -10.03 25.46 19.84
CA PHE A 341 -9.26 26.70 19.88
C PHE A 341 -10.07 27.90 19.40
N SER A 342 -9.66 29.09 19.85
CA SER A 342 -10.15 30.33 19.22
C SER A 342 -9.54 30.49 17.83
N THR A 343 -10.28 31.08 16.90
CA THR A 343 -9.86 31.28 15.50
C THR A 343 -8.51 31.98 15.38
N ALA A 344 -8.30 33.06 16.15
CA ALA A 344 -7.06 33.82 16.14
C ALA A 344 -5.87 33.00 16.66
N TYR A 345 -6.09 32.21 17.71
CA TYR A 345 -5.06 31.34 18.26
C TYR A 345 -4.71 30.23 17.28
N PHE A 346 -5.72 29.53 16.75
CA PHE A 346 -5.55 28.48 15.75
C PHE A 346 -4.82 28.98 14.51
N SER A 347 -5.20 30.13 13.95
CA SER A 347 -4.53 30.71 12.77
C SER A 347 -3.04 30.90 12.98
N LYS A 348 -2.66 31.39 14.18
CA LYS A 348 -1.27 31.63 14.53
C LYS A 348 -0.51 30.32 14.66
N ILE A 349 -0.96 29.43 15.54
CA ILE A 349 -0.27 28.15 15.77
C ILE A 349 -0.26 27.28 14.52
N PHE A 350 -1.30 27.29 13.69
CA PHE A 350 -1.33 26.52 12.45
C PHE A 350 -0.28 27.04 11.49
N SER A 351 -0.15 28.36 11.34
CA SER A 351 0.86 28.94 10.46
C SER A 351 2.28 28.70 10.98
N ASP A 352 2.48 28.82 12.29
CA ASP A 352 3.78 28.64 12.94
C ASP A 352 4.24 27.17 12.83
N GLU A 353 3.34 26.21 13.03
CA GLU A 353 3.67 24.78 13.09
C GLU A 353 3.61 24.09 11.71
N VAL A 354 2.72 24.52 10.80
CA VAL A 354 2.57 23.94 9.44
C VAL A 354 3.42 24.70 8.42
N GLY A 355 4.00 25.85 8.79
CA GLY A 355 4.81 26.70 7.90
C GLY A 355 4.02 27.44 6.82
N MET A 356 2.68 27.34 6.84
CA MET A 356 1.79 28.06 5.93
C MET A 356 0.42 28.29 6.56
N SER A 357 -0.28 29.32 6.07
CA SER A 357 -1.62 29.61 6.56
C SER A 357 -2.61 28.50 6.21
N PHE A 358 -3.66 28.37 7.03
CA PHE A 358 -4.80 27.48 6.81
C PHE A 358 -5.34 27.55 5.38
N SER A 359 -5.63 28.76 4.86
CA SER A 359 -6.19 28.92 3.51
C SER A 359 -5.21 28.45 2.43
N LYS A 360 -3.90 28.65 2.61
CA LYS A 360 -2.88 28.14 1.67
C LYS A 360 -2.84 26.62 1.70
N TYR A 361 -2.86 26.03 2.89
CA TYR A 361 -2.87 24.58 3.08
C TYR A 361 -4.12 23.92 2.48
N LEU A 362 -5.31 24.45 2.78
CA LEU A 362 -6.58 23.99 2.21
C LEU A 362 -6.54 24.07 0.68
N ASN A 363 -6.13 25.21 0.11
CA ASN A 363 -6.03 25.35 -1.34
C ASN A 363 -5.01 24.39 -1.95
N ARG A 364 -3.87 24.14 -1.29
CA ARG A 364 -2.88 23.15 -1.76
C ARG A 364 -3.51 21.76 -1.85
N ILE A 365 -4.26 21.33 -0.84
CA ILE A 365 -4.98 20.04 -0.87
C ILE A 365 -6.00 20.01 -2.02
N ARG A 366 -6.80 21.06 -2.18
CA ARG A 366 -7.80 21.13 -3.26
C ARG A 366 -7.16 21.05 -4.64
N ILE A 367 -6.06 21.79 -4.86
CA ILE A 367 -5.33 21.75 -6.13
C ILE A 367 -4.71 20.38 -6.39
N THR A 368 -4.05 19.78 -5.39
CA THR A 368 -3.47 18.43 -5.53
C THR A 368 -4.52 17.40 -5.94
N ASN A 369 -5.70 17.40 -5.31
CA ASN A 369 -6.79 16.50 -5.67
C ASN A 369 -7.38 16.83 -7.05
N SER A 370 -7.46 18.12 -7.42
CA SER A 370 -7.96 18.52 -8.75
C SER A 370 -7.08 18.01 -9.90
N GLN A 371 -5.76 17.90 -9.69
CA GLN A 371 -4.85 17.34 -10.69
C GLN A 371 -5.23 15.92 -11.08
N LEU A 372 -5.69 15.12 -10.12
CA LEU A 372 -6.13 13.76 -10.39
C LEU A 372 -7.40 13.78 -11.25
N LEU A 373 -8.42 14.55 -10.88
CA LEU A 373 -9.65 14.66 -11.66
C LEU A 373 -9.40 15.16 -13.09
N LEU A 374 -8.52 16.14 -13.26
CA LEU A 374 -8.11 16.62 -14.59
C LEU A 374 -7.45 15.52 -15.44
N LYS A 375 -6.79 14.54 -14.81
CA LYS A 375 -6.07 13.43 -15.45
C LYS A 375 -6.87 12.13 -15.50
N SER A 376 -7.93 11.95 -14.73
CA SER A 376 -8.72 10.71 -14.69
C SER A 376 -10.17 10.83 -15.18
N THR A 377 -10.72 12.04 -15.34
CA THR A 377 -12.10 12.25 -15.80
C THR A 377 -12.19 13.19 -17.00
N ASP A 378 -13.37 13.28 -17.61
CA ASP A 378 -13.70 14.25 -18.67
C ASP A 378 -14.50 15.44 -18.15
N MET A 379 -14.59 15.58 -16.83
CA MET A 379 -15.27 16.71 -16.18
C MET A 379 -14.74 18.02 -16.75
N ASN A 380 -15.60 19.00 -17.00
CA ASN A 380 -15.14 20.32 -17.42
C ASN A 380 -14.44 21.04 -16.25
N ILE A 381 -13.71 22.13 -16.55
CA ILE A 381 -12.90 22.84 -15.53
C ILE A 381 -13.77 23.40 -14.39
N ALA A 382 -15.02 23.78 -14.65
CA ALA A 382 -15.94 24.27 -13.63
C ALA A 382 -16.40 23.13 -12.70
N GLU A 383 -16.70 21.95 -13.26
CA GLU A 383 -17.06 20.75 -12.49
C GLU A 383 -15.92 20.29 -11.59
N VAL A 384 -14.67 20.29 -12.10
CA VAL A 384 -13.49 19.94 -11.29
C VAL A 384 -13.28 20.96 -10.16
N ALA A 385 -13.49 22.24 -10.43
CA ALA A 385 -13.42 23.27 -9.40
C ALA A 385 -14.46 23.00 -8.29
N GLY A 386 -15.72 22.74 -8.66
CA GLY A 386 -16.79 22.43 -7.72
C GLY A 386 -16.52 21.16 -6.91
N ALA A 387 -16.11 20.07 -7.57
CA ALA A 387 -15.82 18.79 -6.92
C ALA A 387 -14.63 18.85 -5.94
N THR A 388 -13.75 19.85 -6.09
CA THR A 388 -12.62 20.06 -5.18
C THR A 388 -12.84 21.20 -4.20
N GLY A 389 -14.07 21.70 -4.08
CA GLY A 389 -14.45 22.69 -3.06
C GLY A 389 -14.14 24.15 -3.41
N PHE A 390 -13.88 24.47 -4.68
CA PHE A 390 -13.83 25.85 -5.16
C PHE A 390 -15.22 26.35 -5.53
N HIS A 391 -15.56 27.56 -5.09
CA HIS A 391 -16.85 28.20 -5.40
C HIS A 391 -16.95 28.72 -6.83
N ASP A 392 -15.82 29.10 -7.43
CA ASP A 392 -15.80 29.62 -8.80
C ASP A 392 -14.56 29.14 -9.57
N GLN A 393 -14.76 28.95 -10.87
CA GLN A 393 -13.74 28.45 -11.80
C GLN A 393 -12.56 29.42 -11.97
N SER A 394 -12.78 30.72 -11.82
CA SER A 394 -11.74 31.74 -12.03
C SER A 394 -10.72 31.70 -10.90
N HIS A 395 -11.19 31.63 -9.65
CA HIS A 395 -10.36 31.45 -8.47
C HIS A 395 -9.60 30.12 -8.51
N PHE A 396 -10.27 29.02 -8.87
CA PHE A 396 -9.63 27.73 -9.11
C PHE A 396 -8.49 27.84 -10.12
N THR A 397 -8.76 28.40 -11.30
CA THR A 397 -7.78 28.51 -12.39
C THR A 397 -6.55 29.32 -11.98
N LYS A 398 -6.76 30.43 -11.27
CA LYS A 398 -5.67 31.25 -10.73
C LYS A 398 -4.84 30.49 -9.70
N MET A 399 -5.50 29.81 -8.77
CA MET A 399 -4.82 29.06 -7.72
C MET A 399 -4.06 27.85 -8.28
N PHE A 400 -4.67 27.12 -9.21
CA PHE A 400 -4.05 26.00 -9.90
C PHE A 400 -2.78 26.43 -10.63
N LYS A 401 -2.83 27.54 -11.38
CA LYS A 401 -1.64 28.08 -12.04
C LYS A 401 -0.57 28.54 -11.06
N THR A 402 -0.97 29.12 -9.93
CA THR A 402 -0.03 29.56 -8.89
C THR A 402 0.70 28.37 -8.26
N VAL A 403 -0.01 27.27 -8.00
CA VAL A 403 0.54 26.07 -7.34
C VAL A 403 1.32 25.18 -8.31
N THR A 404 0.89 25.06 -9.55
CA THR A 404 1.42 24.07 -10.51
C THR A 404 2.29 24.67 -11.61
N GLY A 405 2.29 26.00 -11.77
CA GLY A 405 2.95 26.69 -12.89
C GLY A 405 2.17 26.64 -14.22
N MET A 406 1.14 25.80 -14.33
CA MET A 406 0.35 25.61 -15.56
C MET A 406 -1.12 25.90 -15.34
N SER A 407 -1.86 26.31 -16.37
CA SER A 407 -3.34 26.38 -16.24
C SER A 407 -3.96 24.97 -16.17
N PRO A 408 -5.15 24.81 -15.56
CA PRO A 408 -5.88 23.54 -15.54
C PRO A 408 -6.05 22.91 -16.93
N LYS A 409 -6.31 23.74 -17.96
CA LYS A 409 -6.44 23.29 -19.34
C LYS A 409 -5.11 22.75 -19.89
N GLN A 410 -4.03 23.52 -19.75
CA GLN A 410 -2.69 23.06 -20.16
C GLN A 410 -2.27 21.78 -19.43
N TYR A 411 -2.62 21.65 -18.15
CA TYR A 411 -2.34 20.45 -17.36
C TYR A 411 -3.16 19.23 -17.81
N ARG A 412 -4.39 19.44 -18.30
CA ARG A 412 -5.18 18.38 -18.92
C ARG A 412 -4.62 17.97 -20.27
N ASP A 413 -4.26 18.95 -21.09
CA ASP A 413 -3.75 18.73 -22.45
C ASP A 413 -2.38 18.02 -22.45
N SER A 414 -1.68 17.99 -21.32
CA SER A 414 -0.46 17.18 -21.12
C SER A 414 -0.73 15.73 -20.70
N ARG A 415 -1.98 15.26 -20.84
CA ARG A 415 -2.37 13.86 -20.56
C ARG A 415 -1.56 12.87 -21.39
#